data_AF-A0A6I2ILV4-F1
#
_entry.id   AF-A0A6I2ILV4-F1
#
_cell.length_a   1.000
_cell.length_b   1.000
_cell.length_c   1.000
_cell.angle_alpha   90.00
_cell.angle_beta   90.00
_cell.angle_gamma   90.00
#
_symmetry.space_group_name_H-M   'P 1'
#
loop_
_entity.id
_entity.type
_entity.pdbx_description
1 polymer ?
#
loop_
_entity_poly.entity_id
_entity_poly.type
_entity_poly.pdbx_seq_one_letter_code
_entity_poly.pdbx_strand_id
1 'polypeptide(L)'
;MWIDIKTKRDVRLFLWMVGNDAAIEHYRQTKEVKIYHLNHIYGEDCNLAALAINEAFRILYKDSDNLFSCVYRFKKAKEALLPTREFSWFKRSNDACYFAWAYIRVFSNKNRSLSNFGDNETLTIHTRTPYHRYIKIQYPVSHRERIECIEDFFDRSPLDLSSKLSIMSDIRNEWDRHSPLAMGLPLKKNEKEKINWAWDYICKDKINYITGSIKRAQEKIIEESGGDNTVSQATLDEIHYSFMNGYIHQPHFLSLFRPSTTTEKYLALRCIYISLYYYDKKFISRFKKSWESSSYRKAKRKSNSTFFKKIKSELISGEKISEASGPSEDETVKTEKDIQREKAHEVMKKVMKNIENKNPDLSDEQDNDPFSSLSSIALLGI
;
A
#
# COMPACT_ATOMS: atom_id res chain seq x y z
N MET A 1 -31.64 13.13 39.91
CA MET A 1 -31.22 12.34 38.73
C MET A 1 -29.69 12.24 38.68
N TRP A 2 -29.12 11.17 38.10
CA TRP A 2 -27.68 10.88 38.14
C TRP A 2 -27.21 10.17 36.86
N ILE A 3 -26.06 10.56 36.34
CA ILE A 3 -25.38 9.91 35.21
C ILE A 3 -24.60 8.72 35.76
N ASP A 4 -25.04 7.52 35.40
CA ASP A 4 -24.51 6.25 35.91
C ASP A 4 -23.15 5.88 35.26
N ILE A 5 -22.05 6.35 35.83
CA ILE A 5 -20.68 6.02 35.39
C ILE A 5 -20.04 5.07 36.40
N LYS A 6 -19.61 3.88 35.94
CA LYS A 6 -19.02 2.85 36.82
C LYS A 6 -17.64 2.37 36.40
N THR A 7 -17.21 2.66 35.17
CA THR A 7 -15.95 2.12 34.61
C THR A 7 -15.17 3.19 33.86
N LYS A 8 -13.87 2.94 33.62
CA LYS A 8 -13.04 3.78 32.74
C LYS A 8 -13.63 3.88 31.31
N ARG A 9 -14.26 2.80 30.81
CA ARG A 9 -14.92 2.78 29.50
C ARG A 9 -16.19 3.64 29.48
N ASP A 10 -16.95 3.65 30.57
CA ASP A 10 -18.12 4.52 30.75
C ASP A 10 -17.71 5.99 30.69
N VAL A 11 -16.63 6.37 31.38
CA VAL A 11 -16.07 7.73 31.34
C VAL A 11 -15.67 8.11 29.91
N ARG A 12 -14.91 7.23 29.22
CA ARG A 12 -14.47 7.48 27.83
C ARG A 12 -15.66 7.65 26.87
N LEU A 13 -16.68 6.81 26.98
CA LEU A 13 -17.90 6.90 26.17
C LEU A 13 -18.64 8.21 26.47
N PHE A 14 -18.85 8.52 27.75
CA PHE A 14 -19.56 9.72 28.17
C PHE A 14 -18.88 10.98 27.62
N LEU A 15 -17.58 11.13 27.86
CA LEU A 15 -16.81 12.27 27.39
C LEU A 15 -16.76 12.38 25.87
N TRP A 16 -16.84 11.26 25.13
CA TRP A 16 -17.00 11.33 23.67
C TRP A 16 -18.38 11.87 23.28
N MET A 17 -19.44 11.41 23.94
CA MET A 17 -20.82 11.84 23.65
C MET A 17 -21.06 13.32 23.98
N VAL A 18 -20.49 13.80 25.09
CA VAL A 18 -20.76 15.15 25.62
C VAL A 18 -19.53 16.07 25.58
N GLY A 19 -18.50 15.73 24.82
CA GLY A 19 -17.18 16.38 24.91
C GLY A 19 -17.15 17.90 24.73
N ASN A 20 -18.20 18.47 24.13
CA ASN A 20 -18.38 19.91 23.94
C ASN A 20 -19.63 20.46 24.67
N ASP A 21 -20.16 19.72 25.64
CA ASP A 21 -21.36 20.11 26.37
C ASP A 21 -21.09 21.31 27.29
N ALA A 22 -22.06 22.23 27.35
CA ALA A 22 -21.96 23.46 28.13
C ALA A 22 -21.69 23.19 29.61
N ALA A 23 -22.11 22.04 30.17
CA ALA A 23 -21.86 21.71 31.58
C ALA A 23 -20.37 21.57 31.88
N ILE A 24 -19.61 20.91 31.01
CA ILE A 24 -18.18 20.70 31.20
C ILE A 24 -17.42 22.03 31.08
N GLU A 25 -17.77 22.86 30.08
CA GLU A 25 -17.15 24.16 29.89
C GLU A 25 -17.51 25.15 31.00
N HIS A 26 -18.78 25.18 31.43
CA HIS A 26 -19.21 26.00 32.57
C HIS A 26 -18.53 25.54 33.87
N TYR A 27 -18.38 24.24 34.08
CA TYR A 27 -17.68 23.71 35.25
C TYR A 27 -16.21 24.11 35.28
N ARG A 28 -15.56 24.34 34.13
CA ARG A 28 -14.23 24.95 34.10
C ARG A 28 -14.26 26.41 34.59
N GLN A 29 -15.25 27.19 34.14
CA GLN A 29 -15.29 28.65 34.31
C GLN A 29 -15.99 29.12 35.60
N THR A 30 -16.84 28.29 36.20
CA THR A 30 -17.69 28.72 37.32
C THR A 30 -16.84 29.04 38.56
N LYS A 31 -17.26 30.11 39.26
CA LYS A 31 -16.76 30.55 40.56
C LYS A 31 -17.51 29.91 41.73
N GLU A 32 -18.59 29.16 41.46
CA GLU A 32 -19.27 28.38 42.49
C GLU A 32 -18.30 27.40 43.15
N VAL A 33 -18.54 27.11 44.43
CA VAL A 33 -17.71 26.17 45.21
C VAL A 33 -17.85 24.78 44.59
N LYS A 34 -16.74 24.25 44.08
CA LYS A 34 -16.64 22.89 43.52
C LYS A 34 -16.10 21.98 44.59
N ILE A 35 -16.75 20.83 44.79
CA ILE A 35 -16.25 19.78 45.67
C ILE A 35 -15.14 19.01 44.96
N TYR A 36 -15.24 18.84 43.64
CA TYR A 36 -14.28 18.10 42.85
C TYR A 36 -13.47 18.99 41.91
N HIS A 37 -12.23 18.59 41.64
CA HIS A 37 -11.37 19.29 40.70
C HIS A 37 -11.70 18.89 39.25
N LEU A 38 -11.61 19.84 38.30
CA LEU A 38 -11.83 19.58 36.86
C LEU A 38 -10.99 18.41 36.33
N ASN A 39 -9.73 18.31 36.77
CA ASN A 39 -8.84 17.21 36.37
C ASN A 39 -9.37 15.82 36.76
N HIS A 40 -10.28 15.71 37.73
CA HIS A 40 -10.91 14.43 38.06
C HIS A 40 -11.79 13.93 36.92
N ILE A 41 -12.40 14.80 36.12
CA ILE A 41 -13.23 14.42 34.96
C ILE A 41 -12.42 13.64 33.92
N TYR A 42 -11.18 14.07 33.68
CA TYR A 42 -10.26 13.46 32.70
C TYR A 42 -9.25 12.52 33.35
N GLY A 43 -9.37 12.29 34.66
CA GLY A 43 -8.45 11.48 35.44
C GLY A 43 -8.67 9.99 35.23
N GLU A 44 -7.75 9.18 35.75
CA GLU A 44 -7.87 7.72 35.67
C GLU A 44 -8.88 7.14 36.68
N ASP A 45 -9.20 7.85 37.76
CA ASP A 45 -10.15 7.38 38.76
C ASP A 45 -11.58 7.61 38.27
N CYS A 46 -12.27 6.53 37.88
CA CYS A 46 -13.63 6.62 37.36
C CYS A 46 -14.66 7.02 38.42
N ASN A 47 -14.40 6.80 39.71
CA ASN A 47 -15.30 7.23 40.78
C ASN A 47 -15.22 8.75 40.96
N LEU A 48 -14.01 9.30 41.02
CA LEU A 48 -13.80 10.75 41.06
C LEU A 48 -14.31 11.43 39.78
N ALA A 49 -14.09 10.81 38.62
CA ALA A 49 -14.64 11.30 37.35
C ALA A 49 -16.17 11.32 37.37
N ALA A 50 -16.82 10.25 37.84
CA ALA A 50 -18.28 10.18 37.95
C ALA A 50 -18.83 11.28 38.86
N LEU A 51 -18.20 11.52 40.01
CA LEU A 51 -18.59 12.56 40.96
C LEU A 51 -18.44 13.96 40.37
N ALA A 52 -17.29 14.25 39.76
CA ALA A 52 -17.03 15.55 39.14
C ALA A 52 -17.95 15.84 37.93
N ILE A 53 -18.19 14.83 37.09
CA ILE A 53 -19.14 14.92 35.96
C ILE A 53 -20.55 15.23 36.46
N ASN A 54 -21.02 14.48 37.45
CA ASN A 54 -22.37 14.69 37.98
C ASN A 54 -22.51 16.04 38.71
N GLU A 55 -21.47 16.50 39.40
CA GLU A 55 -21.44 17.85 39.98
C GLU A 55 -21.55 18.92 38.87
N ALA A 56 -20.74 18.81 37.82
CA ALA A 56 -20.76 19.73 36.67
C ALA A 56 -22.16 19.83 36.04
N PHE A 57 -22.78 18.69 35.76
CA PHE A 57 -24.11 18.63 35.17
C PHE A 57 -25.19 19.11 36.13
N ARG A 58 -25.08 18.85 37.45
CA ARG A 58 -26.02 19.36 38.45
C ARG A 58 -25.94 20.87 38.58
N ILE A 59 -24.74 21.46 38.56
CA ILE A 59 -24.56 22.91 38.65
C ILE A 59 -25.31 23.60 37.50
N LEU A 60 -25.12 23.11 36.26
CA LEU A 60 -25.70 23.77 35.10
C LEU A 60 -27.17 23.40 34.83
N TYR A 61 -27.56 22.14 35.05
CA TYR A 61 -28.83 21.59 34.57
C TYR A 61 -29.82 21.23 35.68
N LYS A 62 -29.69 21.83 36.89
CA LYS A 62 -30.35 21.50 38.17
C LYS A 62 -31.65 20.67 38.11
N ASP A 63 -32.63 21.03 37.28
CA ASP A 63 -33.84 20.22 37.01
C ASP A 63 -34.38 20.43 35.58
N SER A 64 -33.53 20.19 34.57
CA SER A 64 -33.91 20.38 33.16
C SER A 64 -34.10 19.07 32.39
N ASP A 65 -35.01 19.08 31.42
CA ASP A 65 -35.19 18.04 30.40
C ASP A 65 -33.87 17.68 29.70
N ASN A 66 -32.90 18.60 29.66
CA ASN A 66 -31.57 18.37 29.10
C ASN A 66 -30.78 17.32 29.90
N LEU A 67 -30.81 17.37 31.24
CA LEU A 67 -30.16 16.34 32.07
C LEU A 67 -30.85 14.99 31.86
N PHE A 68 -32.18 14.97 31.74
CA PHE A 68 -32.94 13.74 31.50
C PHE A 68 -32.56 13.12 30.17
N SER A 69 -32.53 13.93 29.11
CA SER A 69 -32.13 13.53 27.76
C SER A 69 -30.70 13.01 27.73
N CYS A 70 -29.77 13.67 28.44
CA CYS A 70 -28.38 13.23 28.55
C CYS A 70 -28.27 11.86 29.23
N VAL A 71 -28.90 11.70 30.40
CA VAL A 71 -28.90 10.44 31.16
C VAL A 71 -29.51 9.30 30.34
N TYR A 72 -30.63 9.56 29.66
CA TYR A 72 -31.30 8.58 28.80
C TYR A 72 -30.41 8.15 27.64
N ARG A 73 -29.82 9.10 26.89
CA ARG A 73 -28.92 8.82 25.77
C ARG A 73 -27.70 8.03 26.21
N PHE A 74 -27.10 8.39 27.34
CA PHE A 74 -25.95 7.69 27.87
C PHE A 74 -26.31 6.26 28.29
N LYS A 75 -27.44 6.06 28.98
CA LYS A 75 -27.94 4.74 29.33
C LYS A 75 -28.12 3.86 28.08
N LYS A 76 -28.74 4.40 27.03
CA LYS A 76 -28.90 3.69 25.74
C LYS A 76 -27.57 3.32 25.10
N ALA A 77 -26.61 4.24 25.10
CA ALA A 77 -25.27 3.96 24.57
C ALA A 77 -24.56 2.85 25.37
N LYS A 78 -24.68 2.86 26.70
CA LYS A 78 -24.15 1.79 27.58
C LYS A 78 -24.77 0.43 27.29
N GLU A 79 -26.10 0.36 27.13
CA GLU A 79 -26.82 -0.87 26.79
C GLU A 79 -26.38 -1.44 25.43
N ALA A 80 -25.90 -0.58 24.53
CA ALA A 80 -25.40 -0.96 23.20
C ALA A 80 -23.89 -1.26 23.16
N LEU A 81 -23.18 -1.31 24.30
CA LEU A 81 -21.75 -1.63 24.33
C LEU A 81 -21.50 -3.12 24.10
N LEU A 82 -20.52 -3.43 23.25
CA LEU A 82 -20.03 -4.81 23.13
C LEU A 82 -19.40 -5.27 24.45
N PRO A 83 -19.70 -6.49 24.94
CA PRO A 83 -18.99 -7.07 26.09
C PRO A 83 -17.49 -7.17 25.83
N THR A 84 -16.66 -6.97 26.88
CA THR A 84 -15.20 -6.95 26.74
C THR A 84 -14.62 -8.25 26.16
N ARG A 85 -15.30 -9.39 26.38
CA ARG A 85 -14.92 -10.70 25.85
C ARG A 85 -14.93 -10.76 24.32
N GLU A 86 -15.77 -9.97 23.67
CA GLU A 86 -15.89 -9.96 22.20
C GLU A 86 -14.62 -9.42 21.53
N PHE A 87 -13.79 -8.68 22.25
CA PHE A 87 -12.51 -8.16 21.76
C PHE A 87 -11.32 -9.10 22.05
N SER A 88 -11.52 -10.19 22.79
CA SER A 88 -10.42 -11.02 23.30
C SER A 88 -9.63 -11.75 22.21
N TRP A 89 -10.31 -12.16 21.13
CA TRP A 89 -9.74 -13.00 20.07
C TRP A 89 -8.59 -12.32 19.31
N PHE A 90 -8.64 -11.00 19.15
CA PHE A 90 -7.57 -10.26 18.47
C PHE A 90 -6.59 -9.55 19.41
N LYS A 91 -6.94 -9.34 20.69
CA LYS A 91 -6.09 -8.59 21.65
C LYS A 91 -4.68 -9.19 21.83
N ARG A 92 -4.53 -10.50 21.65
CA ARG A 92 -3.23 -11.21 21.77
C ARG A 92 -2.53 -11.48 20.44
N SER A 93 -3.17 -11.19 19.32
CA SER A 93 -2.63 -11.46 17.98
C SER A 93 -2.45 -10.16 17.20
N ASN A 94 -1.21 -9.81 16.89
CA ASN A 94 -0.91 -8.60 16.12
C ASN A 94 -1.54 -8.66 14.73
N ASP A 95 -1.49 -9.81 14.05
CA ASP A 95 -2.08 -9.95 12.72
C ASP A 95 -3.61 -9.80 12.77
N ALA A 96 -4.27 -10.48 13.72
CA ALA A 96 -5.73 -10.42 13.87
C ALA A 96 -6.21 -8.99 14.22
N CYS A 97 -5.48 -8.30 15.10
CA CYS A 97 -5.81 -6.93 15.48
C CYS A 97 -5.59 -5.96 14.30
N TYR A 98 -4.52 -6.16 13.52
CA TYR A 98 -4.28 -5.39 12.31
C TYR A 98 -5.42 -5.58 11.29
N PHE A 99 -5.84 -6.83 11.09
CA PHE A 99 -6.93 -7.16 10.19
C PHE A 99 -8.26 -6.55 10.64
N ALA A 100 -8.63 -6.73 11.90
CA ALA A 100 -9.86 -6.16 12.45
C ALA A 100 -9.88 -4.63 12.32
N TRP A 101 -8.74 -3.98 12.59
CA TRP A 101 -8.59 -2.54 12.38
C TRP A 101 -8.76 -2.14 10.91
N ALA A 102 -8.12 -2.86 9.98
CA ALA A 102 -8.24 -2.56 8.55
C ALA A 102 -9.70 -2.71 8.09
N TYR A 103 -10.41 -3.73 8.59
CA TYR A 103 -11.81 -3.99 8.28
C TYR A 103 -12.72 -2.83 8.73
N ILE A 104 -12.65 -2.41 10.00
CA ILE A 104 -13.49 -1.30 10.49
C ILE A 104 -13.15 0.02 9.79
N ARG A 105 -11.91 0.20 9.34
CA ARG A 105 -11.47 1.40 8.64
C ARG A 105 -12.12 1.54 7.27
N VAL A 106 -12.39 0.41 6.60
CA VAL A 106 -13.12 0.37 5.33
C VAL A 106 -14.60 0.00 5.51
N PHE A 107 -15.12 -0.05 6.73
CA PHE A 107 -16.51 -0.45 6.97
C PHE A 107 -17.50 0.52 6.31
N SER A 108 -18.16 0.08 5.24
CA SER A 108 -19.15 0.87 4.51
C SER A 108 -19.96 -0.04 3.58
N ASN A 109 -21.25 0.24 3.40
CA ASN A 109 -22.06 -0.42 2.37
C ASN A 109 -21.47 -0.23 0.96
N LYS A 110 -20.78 0.90 0.71
CA LYS A 110 -20.09 1.17 -0.56
C LYS A 110 -18.89 0.25 -0.82
N ASN A 111 -18.38 -0.39 0.23
CA ASN A 111 -17.25 -1.30 0.17
C ASN A 111 -17.69 -2.77 0.22
N ARG A 112 -18.98 -3.07 0.09
CA ARG A 112 -19.51 -4.45 0.07
C ARG A 112 -18.92 -5.29 -1.07
N SER A 113 -18.49 -4.66 -2.17
CA SER A 113 -17.80 -5.32 -3.28
C SER A 113 -16.42 -5.87 -2.92
N LEU A 114 -15.82 -5.47 -1.78
CA LEU A 114 -14.59 -6.10 -1.28
C LEU A 114 -14.76 -7.59 -0.95
N SER A 115 -15.99 -8.10 -0.89
CA SER A 115 -16.28 -9.52 -0.68
C SER A 115 -16.41 -10.31 -2.00
N ASN A 116 -16.55 -9.61 -3.14
CA ASN A 116 -16.87 -10.20 -4.44
C ASN A 116 -15.83 -9.80 -5.50
N PHE A 117 -14.65 -10.44 -5.47
CA PHE A 117 -13.59 -10.29 -6.48
C PHE A 117 -13.84 -11.13 -7.75
N GLY A 118 -15.06 -11.60 -7.98
CA GLY A 118 -15.42 -12.46 -9.11
C GLY A 118 -15.49 -11.72 -10.45
N ASP A 119 -15.73 -10.41 -10.41
CA ASP A 119 -15.94 -9.59 -11.59
C ASP A 119 -14.76 -8.63 -11.81
N ASN A 120 -14.37 -8.43 -13.07
CA ASN A 120 -13.27 -7.55 -13.52
C ASN A 120 -13.53 -6.05 -13.27
N GLU A 121 -14.38 -5.70 -12.31
CA GLU A 121 -14.70 -4.32 -12.00
C GLU A 121 -13.54 -3.62 -11.31
N THR A 122 -13.33 -2.35 -11.67
CA THR A 122 -12.47 -1.44 -10.93
C THR A 122 -12.95 -1.33 -9.50
N LEU A 123 -12.31 -2.07 -8.60
CA LEU A 123 -12.56 -1.97 -7.17
C LEU A 123 -12.30 -0.51 -6.73
N THR A 124 -13.29 0.12 -6.12
CA THR A 124 -13.15 1.45 -5.53
C THR A 124 -13.32 1.34 -4.03
N ILE A 125 -12.27 1.66 -3.27
CA ILE A 125 -12.35 1.66 -1.80
C ILE A 125 -12.74 3.03 -1.30
N HIS A 126 -13.94 3.13 -0.74
CA HIS A 126 -14.40 4.31 -0.05
C HIS A 126 -13.69 4.47 1.30
N THR A 127 -13.03 5.61 1.50
CA THR A 127 -12.21 5.88 2.69
C THR A 127 -12.86 6.84 3.70
N ARG A 128 -13.92 7.57 3.32
CA ARG A 128 -14.71 8.43 4.24
C ARG A 128 -15.79 7.62 4.97
N THR A 129 -15.34 6.62 5.72
CA THR A 129 -16.19 5.66 6.45
C THR A 129 -16.57 6.19 7.84
N PRO A 130 -17.46 5.50 8.59
CA PRO A 130 -17.74 5.84 9.98
C PRO A 130 -16.48 5.90 10.85
N TYR A 131 -15.43 5.15 10.51
CA TYR A 131 -14.12 5.25 11.17
C TYR A 131 -13.57 6.69 11.15
N HIS A 132 -13.65 7.36 10.01
CA HIS A 132 -13.16 8.74 9.89
C HIS A 132 -13.90 9.72 10.81
N ARG A 133 -15.20 9.45 11.05
CA ARG A 133 -16.05 10.27 11.92
C ARG A 133 -15.83 9.98 13.41
N TYR A 134 -15.70 8.71 13.77
CA TYR A 134 -15.72 8.29 15.17
C TYR A 134 -14.34 8.25 15.83
N ILE A 135 -13.28 8.04 15.05
CA ILE A 135 -11.96 7.72 15.59
C ILE A 135 -11.02 8.91 15.47
N LYS A 136 -10.33 9.27 16.55
CA LYS A 136 -9.34 10.36 16.54
C LYS A 136 -8.01 9.88 15.95
N ILE A 137 -7.57 8.70 16.34
CA ILE A 137 -6.32 8.09 15.86
C ILE A 137 -6.56 7.54 14.45
N GLN A 138 -6.36 8.40 13.46
CA GLN A 138 -6.55 7.99 12.08
C GLN A 138 -5.56 6.89 11.71
N TYR A 139 -4.27 7.05 12.03
CA TYR A 139 -3.19 6.11 11.68
C TYR A 139 -2.52 5.53 12.93
N PRO A 140 -3.08 4.50 13.57
CA PRO A 140 -2.46 3.88 14.74
C PRO A 140 -1.13 3.23 14.36
N VAL A 141 -0.10 3.49 15.16
CA VAL A 141 1.28 3.03 14.94
C VAL A 141 1.68 1.89 15.88
N SER A 142 0.78 1.49 16.78
CA SER A 142 1.01 0.39 17.73
C SER A 142 -0.18 -0.55 17.85
N HIS A 143 0.08 -1.75 18.36
CA HIS A 143 -0.95 -2.73 18.69
C HIS A 143 -1.97 -2.20 19.70
N ARG A 144 -1.51 -1.44 20.70
CA ARG A 144 -2.37 -0.83 21.72
C ARG A 144 -3.32 0.19 21.09
N GLU A 145 -2.81 1.07 20.24
CA GLU A 145 -3.64 2.06 19.55
C GLU A 145 -4.66 1.41 18.62
N ARG A 146 -4.30 0.32 17.93
CA ARG A 146 -5.27 -0.43 17.10
C ARG A 146 -6.41 -1.03 17.92
N ILE A 147 -6.10 -1.60 19.09
CA ILE A 147 -7.13 -2.10 20.02
C ILE A 147 -8.06 -0.95 20.43
N GLU A 148 -7.50 0.19 20.82
CA GLU A 148 -8.26 1.37 21.22
C GLU A 148 -9.17 1.87 20.09
N CYS A 149 -8.67 1.96 18.85
CA CYS A 149 -9.48 2.32 17.70
C CYS A 149 -10.65 1.36 17.47
N ILE A 150 -10.45 0.04 17.65
CA ILE A 150 -11.50 -0.96 17.47
C ILE A 150 -12.55 -0.83 18.57
N GLU A 151 -12.13 -0.73 19.83
CA GLU A 151 -13.06 -0.51 20.94
C GLU A 151 -13.85 0.79 20.74
N ASP A 152 -13.18 1.89 20.45
CA ASP A 152 -13.80 3.18 20.20
C ASP A 152 -14.79 3.14 19.03
N PHE A 153 -14.48 2.39 17.96
CA PHE A 153 -15.39 2.28 16.81
C PHE A 153 -16.72 1.66 17.22
N PHE A 154 -16.69 0.57 17.98
CA PHE A 154 -17.91 -0.08 18.45
C PHE A 154 -18.59 0.68 19.58
N ASP A 155 -17.84 1.33 20.47
CA ASP A 155 -18.38 2.12 21.58
C ASP A 155 -19.16 3.34 21.07
N ARG A 156 -18.61 4.01 20.06
CA ARG A 156 -19.12 5.27 19.50
C ARG A 156 -20.11 5.08 18.36
N SER A 157 -20.20 3.85 17.84
CA SER A 157 -21.17 3.52 16.79
C SER A 157 -22.60 3.60 17.32
N PRO A 158 -23.53 4.25 16.59
CA PRO A 158 -24.93 4.40 16.99
C PRO A 158 -25.74 3.10 16.82
N LEU A 159 -25.11 2.03 16.34
CA LEU A 159 -25.76 0.73 16.16
C LEU A 159 -26.20 0.13 17.50
N ASP A 160 -27.25 -0.69 17.45
CA ASP A 160 -27.68 -1.49 18.58
C ASP A 160 -26.69 -2.65 18.85
N LEU A 161 -26.84 -3.29 20.01
CA LEU A 161 -25.96 -4.38 20.44
C LEU A 161 -25.96 -5.56 19.46
N SER A 162 -27.12 -5.94 18.91
CA SER A 162 -27.26 -7.08 18.00
C SER A 162 -26.49 -6.81 16.70
N SER A 163 -26.68 -5.63 16.11
CA SER A 163 -25.95 -5.20 14.92
C SER A 163 -24.43 -5.19 15.15
N LYS A 164 -23.97 -4.69 16.30
CA LYS A 164 -22.54 -4.70 16.64
C LYS A 164 -21.98 -6.11 16.81
N LEU A 165 -22.73 -7.01 17.44
CA LEU A 165 -22.35 -8.42 17.60
C LEU A 165 -22.24 -9.12 16.23
N SER A 166 -23.19 -8.87 15.33
CA SER A 166 -23.14 -9.38 13.95
C SER A 166 -21.86 -8.92 13.25
N ILE A 167 -21.56 -7.61 13.28
CA ILE A 167 -20.37 -7.07 12.62
C ILE A 167 -19.08 -7.65 13.22
N MET A 168 -18.99 -7.78 14.56
CA MET A 168 -17.82 -8.39 15.20
C MET A 168 -17.66 -9.87 14.81
N SER A 169 -18.76 -10.60 14.72
CA SER A 169 -18.80 -11.99 14.24
C SER A 169 -18.33 -12.09 12.80
N ASP A 170 -18.82 -11.21 11.91
CA ASP A 170 -18.42 -11.17 10.49
C ASP A 170 -16.93 -10.90 10.34
N ILE A 171 -16.39 -9.92 11.08
CA ILE A 171 -14.94 -9.62 11.08
C ILE A 171 -14.14 -10.85 11.51
N ARG A 172 -14.60 -11.55 12.54
CA ARG A 172 -13.93 -12.75 13.04
C ARG A 172 -13.99 -13.90 12.03
N ASN A 173 -15.14 -14.14 11.41
CA ASN A 173 -15.31 -15.18 10.40
C ASN A 173 -14.43 -14.91 9.18
N GLU A 174 -14.36 -13.65 8.74
CA GLU A 174 -13.49 -13.23 7.64
C GLU A 174 -12.01 -13.41 8.01
N TRP A 175 -11.62 -13.09 9.25
CA TRP A 175 -10.28 -13.37 9.74
C TRP A 175 -9.96 -14.87 9.76
N ASP A 176 -10.85 -15.70 10.29
CA ASP A 176 -10.64 -17.16 10.38
C ASP A 176 -10.51 -17.79 8.98
N ARG A 177 -11.27 -17.29 8.00
CA ARG A 177 -11.19 -17.68 6.60
C ARG A 177 -9.86 -17.27 5.94
N HIS A 178 -9.40 -16.04 6.19
CA HIS A 178 -8.30 -15.44 5.43
C HIS A 178 -6.93 -15.56 6.09
N SER A 179 -6.87 -15.71 7.42
CA SER A 179 -5.60 -15.74 8.15
C SER A 179 -4.65 -16.88 7.74
N PRO A 180 -5.11 -18.11 7.40
CA PRO A 180 -4.19 -19.16 6.94
C PRO A 180 -3.51 -18.81 5.62
N LEU A 181 -4.18 -18.01 4.78
CA LEU A 181 -3.69 -17.60 3.47
C LEU A 181 -2.42 -16.76 3.57
N ALA A 182 -2.23 -16.03 4.68
CA ALA A 182 -1.04 -15.22 4.90
C ALA A 182 0.28 -16.01 4.82
N MET A 183 0.24 -17.35 4.96
CA MET A 183 1.38 -18.24 4.75
C MET A 183 1.83 -18.32 3.28
N GLY A 184 0.94 -18.04 2.33
CA GLY A 184 1.24 -18.00 0.90
C GLY A 184 2.10 -16.80 0.48
N LEU A 185 2.19 -15.75 1.30
CA LEU A 185 3.06 -14.61 1.05
C LEU A 185 4.53 -15.03 1.28
N PRO A 186 5.42 -14.98 0.27
CA PRO A 186 6.80 -15.43 0.39
C PRO A 186 7.67 -14.40 1.13
N LEU A 187 7.35 -14.12 2.39
CA LEU A 187 7.99 -13.11 3.22
C LEU A 187 8.10 -13.60 4.67
N LYS A 188 9.30 -13.60 5.24
CA LYS A 188 9.56 -13.95 6.64
C LYS A 188 9.84 -12.71 7.48
N LYS A 189 9.48 -12.76 8.77
CA LYS A 189 9.61 -11.64 9.73
C LYS A 189 11.04 -11.12 9.90
N ASN A 190 12.06 -11.97 9.71
CA ASN A 190 13.46 -11.61 9.84
C ASN A 190 14.10 -11.05 8.55
N GLU A 191 13.43 -11.08 7.41
CA GLU A 191 13.95 -10.62 6.11
C GLU A 191 13.80 -9.10 5.93
N LYS A 192 14.47 -8.28 6.76
CA LYS A 192 14.29 -6.81 6.80
C LYS A 192 14.41 -6.13 5.43
N GLU A 193 15.41 -6.50 4.64
CA GLU A 193 15.62 -5.92 3.29
C GLU A 193 14.47 -6.25 2.34
N LYS A 194 13.99 -7.50 2.38
CA LYS A 194 12.89 -7.98 1.54
C LYS A 194 11.57 -7.35 1.95
N ILE A 195 11.34 -7.16 3.25
CA ILE A 195 10.15 -6.48 3.78
C ILE A 195 10.09 -5.03 3.28
N ASN A 196 11.20 -4.29 3.39
CA ASN A 196 11.25 -2.92 2.89
C ASN A 196 11.04 -2.86 1.37
N TRP A 197 11.69 -3.74 0.62
CA TRP A 197 11.49 -3.84 -0.82
C TRP A 197 10.03 -4.21 -1.18
N ALA A 198 9.42 -5.13 -0.45
CA ALA A 198 8.06 -5.59 -0.69
C ALA A 198 7.05 -4.46 -0.49
N TRP A 199 7.23 -3.65 0.55
CA TRP A 199 6.45 -2.43 0.76
C TRP A 199 6.55 -1.47 -0.44
N ASP A 200 7.78 -1.15 -0.86
CA ASP A 200 8.01 -0.27 -2.01
C ASP A 200 7.49 -0.88 -3.32
N TYR A 201 7.45 -2.21 -3.42
CA TYR A 201 6.93 -2.93 -4.57
C TYR A 201 5.41 -2.81 -4.64
N ILE A 202 4.68 -3.07 -3.55
CA ILE A 202 3.21 -3.03 -3.55
C ILE A 202 2.65 -1.61 -3.68
N CYS A 203 3.40 -0.59 -3.23
CA CYS A 203 2.99 0.82 -3.34
C CYS A 203 3.14 1.38 -4.76
N LYS A 204 3.83 0.67 -5.67
CA LYS A 204 4.03 1.13 -7.04
C LYS A 204 2.93 0.59 -7.95
N ASP A 205 2.19 1.50 -8.57
CA ASP A 205 1.32 1.13 -9.67
C ASP A 205 2.14 0.59 -10.85
N LYS A 206 1.71 -0.55 -11.38
CA LYS A 206 2.34 -1.27 -12.49
C LYS A 206 1.52 -1.24 -13.78
N ILE A 207 0.44 -0.47 -13.86
CA ILE A 207 -0.36 -0.32 -15.09
C ILE A 207 0.53 -0.04 -16.29
N ASN A 208 1.39 0.98 -16.24
CA ASN A 208 2.26 1.32 -17.37
C ASN A 208 3.23 0.18 -17.76
N TYR A 209 3.69 -0.63 -16.80
CA TYR A 209 4.52 -1.80 -17.08
C TYR A 209 3.72 -2.93 -17.76
N ILE A 210 2.48 -3.13 -17.33
CA ILE A 210 1.56 -4.10 -17.92
C ILE A 210 1.22 -3.67 -19.34
N THR A 211 0.81 -2.43 -19.55
CA THR A 211 0.54 -1.85 -20.87
C THR A 211 1.75 -2.00 -21.80
N GLY A 212 2.96 -1.68 -21.33
CA GLY A 212 4.17 -1.90 -22.12
C GLY A 212 4.47 -3.38 -22.42
N SER A 213 4.07 -4.30 -21.55
CA SER A 213 4.23 -5.74 -21.78
C SER A 213 3.21 -6.29 -22.77
N ILE A 214 1.99 -5.77 -22.73
CA ILE A 214 0.94 -6.01 -23.73
C ILE A 214 1.46 -5.55 -25.10
N LYS A 215 1.96 -4.32 -25.20
CA LYS A 215 2.48 -3.78 -26.46
C LYS A 215 3.57 -4.66 -27.08
N ARG A 216 4.55 -5.10 -26.29
CA ARG A 216 5.62 -6.01 -26.77
C ARG A 216 5.09 -7.37 -27.19
N ALA A 217 4.07 -7.90 -26.51
CA ALA A 217 3.46 -9.17 -26.89
C ALA A 217 2.71 -9.04 -28.23
N GLN A 218 2.04 -7.91 -28.44
CA GLN A 218 1.38 -7.57 -29.71
C GLN A 218 2.40 -7.44 -30.84
N GLU A 219 3.48 -6.67 -30.63
CA GLU A 219 4.58 -6.48 -31.60
C GLU A 219 5.19 -7.82 -32.01
N LYS A 220 5.46 -8.71 -31.04
CA LYS A 220 6.03 -10.03 -31.32
C LYS A 220 5.13 -10.91 -32.21
N ILE A 221 3.81 -10.85 -32.02
CA ILE A 221 2.87 -11.62 -32.84
C ILE A 221 2.82 -11.08 -34.28
N ILE A 222 2.88 -9.75 -34.44
CA ILE A 222 2.94 -9.10 -35.76
C ILE A 222 4.23 -9.47 -36.50
N GLU A 223 5.36 -9.56 -35.79
CA GLU A 223 6.63 -10.03 -36.35
C GLU A 223 6.55 -11.50 -36.78
N GLU A 224 5.93 -12.37 -35.96
CA GLU A 224 5.75 -13.79 -36.25
C GLU A 224 4.74 -14.06 -37.39
N SER A 225 3.81 -13.15 -37.66
CA SER A 225 2.85 -13.24 -38.77
C SER A 225 3.41 -12.75 -40.12
N GLY A 226 4.71 -12.45 -40.20
CA GLY A 226 5.36 -12.10 -41.46
C GLY A 226 4.99 -10.71 -41.99
N GLY A 227 4.57 -9.79 -41.13
CA GLY A 227 4.25 -8.41 -41.52
C GLY A 227 2.85 -8.20 -42.12
N ASP A 228 2.01 -9.24 -42.16
CA ASP A 228 0.58 -9.07 -42.43
C ASP A 228 -0.05 -8.41 -41.18
N ASN A 229 -0.39 -7.13 -41.27
CA ASN A 229 -0.84 -6.27 -40.16
C ASN A 229 -2.22 -6.67 -39.59
N THR A 230 -2.78 -7.80 -39.99
CA THR A 230 -4.13 -8.24 -39.66
C THR A 230 -4.15 -9.17 -38.45
N VAL A 231 -3.56 -8.73 -37.33
CA VAL A 231 -3.87 -9.37 -36.03
C VAL A 231 -5.32 -9.04 -35.70
N SER A 232 -6.16 -10.06 -35.56
CA SER A 232 -7.58 -9.84 -35.27
C SER A 232 -7.75 -9.06 -33.97
N GLN A 233 -8.71 -8.12 -33.95
CA GLN A 233 -9.02 -7.36 -32.74
C GLN A 233 -9.36 -8.29 -31.57
N ALA A 234 -10.00 -9.43 -31.84
CA ALA A 234 -10.30 -10.45 -30.84
C ALA A 234 -9.03 -11.01 -30.16
N THR A 235 -7.96 -11.24 -30.93
CA THR A 235 -6.67 -11.70 -30.38
C THR A 235 -6.00 -10.61 -29.53
N LEU A 236 -6.06 -9.35 -29.98
CA LEU A 236 -5.53 -8.22 -29.20
C LEU A 236 -6.30 -8.03 -27.88
N ASP A 237 -7.62 -8.16 -27.93
CA ASP A 237 -8.50 -8.08 -26.77
C ASP A 237 -8.25 -9.26 -25.81
N GLU A 238 -8.02 -10.47 -26.33
CA GLU A 238 -7.66 -11.64 -25.51
C GLU A 238 -6.33 -11.46 -24.79
N ILE A 239 -5.31 -10.90 -25.45
CA ILE A 239 -4.03 -10.57 -24.83
C ILE A 239 -4.24 -9.52 -23.74
N HIS A 240 -4.92 -8.42 -24.07
CA HIS A 240 -5.20 -7.35 -23.11
C HIS A 240 -5.96 -7.91 -21.89
N TYR A 241 -7.01 -8.70 -22.13
CA TYR A 241 -7.76 -9.40 -21.12
C TYR A 241 -6.86 -10.31 -20.28
N SER A 242 -6.03 -11.16 -20.87
CA SER A 242 -5.15 -12.07 -20.12
C SER A 242 -4.16 -11.34 -19.20
N PHE A 243 -3.62 -10.19 -19.64
CA PHE A 243 -2.68 -9.40 -18.84
C PHE A 243 -3.35 -8.54 -17.75
N MET A 244 -4.55 -8.02 -18.01
CA MET A 244 -5.30 -7.18 -17.07
C MET A 244 -6.17 -7.99 -16.12
N ASN A 245 -6.67 -9.15 -16.54
CA ASN A 245 -7.53 -10.02 -15.76
C ASN A 245 -6.80 -10.46 -14.47
N GLY A 246 -7.43 -10.13 -13.36
CA GLY A 246 -6.91 -10.39 -12.02
C GLY A 246 -5.78 -9.48 -11.56
N TYR A 247 -5.37 -8.44 -12.31
CA TYR A 247 -4.46 -7.41 -11.78
C TYR A 247 -5.20 -6.52 -10.79
N ILE A 248 -4.73 -6.50 -9.54
CA ILE A 248 -5.33 -5.70 -8.48
C ILE A 248 -4.31 -4.69 -7.98
N HIS A 249 -4.61 -3.39 -8.07
CA HIS A 249 -3.84 -2.34 -7.41
C HIS A 249 -4.78 -1.23 -6.91
N GLN A 250 -4.68 -0.89 -5.64
CA GLN A 250 -5.64 -0.01 -4.96
C GLN A 250 -4.93 1.07 -4.14
N PRO A 251 -4.55 2.20 -4.76
CA PRO A 251 -3.77 3.25 -4.09
C PRO A 251 -4.51 3.81 -2.86
N HIS A 252 -5.83 3.95 -2.91
CA HIS A 252 -6.62 4.41 -1.77
C HIS A 252 -6.59 3.41 -0.60
N PHE A 253 -6.65 2.10 -0.87
CA PHE A 253 -6.49 1.09 0.17
C PHE A 253 -5.11 1.14 0.80
N LEU A 254 -4.07 1.19 -0.03
CA LEU A 254 -2.68 1.21 0.41
C LEU A 254 -2.38 2.47 1.25
N SER A 255 -3.01 3.60 0.92
CA SER A 255 -2.88 4.86 1.66
C SER A 255 -3.41 4.81 3.10
N LEU A 256 -4.21 3.79 3.43
CA LEU A 256 -4.69 3.56 4.78
C LEU A 256 -3.56 3.13 5.72
N PHE A 257 -2.53 2.49 5.17
CA PHE A 257 -1.41 1.94 5.91
C PHE A 257 -0.24 2.93 5.91
N ARG A 258 0.25 3.29 7.09
CA ARG A 258 1.45 4.15 7.26
C ARG A 258 2.49 3.50 8.18
N PRO A 259 3.00 2.32 7.83
CA PRO A 259 3.93 1.59 8.69
C PRO A 259 5.28 2.32 8.79
N SER A 260 5.69 2.66 10.01
CA SER A 260 6.95 3.38 10.29
C SER A 260 8.15 2.44 10.49
N THR A 261 7.91 1.20 10.95
CA THR A 261 8.96 0.22 11.24
C THR A 261 8.91 -0.96 10.30
N THR A 262 10.01 -1.72 10.20
CA THR A 262 10.03 -2.98 9.42
C THR A 262 9.02 -3.99 9.96
N THR A 263 8.81 -4.05 11.27
CA THR A 263 7.78 -4.91 11.88
C THR A 263 6.38 -4.49 11.44
N GLU A 264 6.07 -3.18 11.48
CA GLU A 264 4.78 -2.67 11.02
C GLU A 264 4.58 -2.92 9.52
N LYS A 265 5.63 -2.77 8.70
CA LYS A 265 5.56 -3.09 7.27
C LYS A 265 5.24 -4.56 7.04
N TYR A 266 5.86 -5.46 7.81
CA TYR A 266 5.58 -6.90 7.73
C TYR A 266 4.12 -7.22 8.05
N LEU A 267 3.57 -6.65 9.13
CA LEU A 267 2.17 -6.85 9.51
C LEU A 267 1.21 -6.25 8.47
N ALA A 268 1.48 -5.03 8.00
CA ALA A 268 0.70 -4.37 6.95
C ALA A 268 0.71 -5.20 5.65
N LEU A 269 1.87 -5.70 5.21
CA LEU A 269 1.99 -6.53 4.01
C LEU A 269 1.17 -7.82 4.12
N ARG A 270 1.18 -8.47 5.28
CA ARG A 270 0.36 -9.67 5.52
C ARG A 270 -1.12 -9.36 5.45
N CYS A 271 -1.56 -8.29 6.11
CA CYS A 271 -2.95 -7.83 6.08
C CYS A 271 -3.38 -7.47 4.64
N ILE A 272 -2.61 -6.64 3.95
CA ILE A 272 -2.88 -6.23 2.57
C ILE A 272 -2.94 -7.42 1.62
N TYR A 273 -2.06 -8.41 1.80
CA TYR A 273 -2.09 -9.61 0.99
C TYR A 273 -3.40 -10.38 1.15
N ILE A 274 -3.80 -10.71 2.38
CA ILE A 274 -5.01 -11.49 2.61
C ILE A 274 -6.31 -10.72 2.30
N SER A 275 -6.29 -9.39 2.41
CA SER A 275 -7.46 -8.54 2.11
C SER A 275 -7.61 -8.18 0.63
N LEU A 276 -6.56 -8.32 -0.19
CA LEU A 276 -6.56 -7.79 -1.56
C LEU A 276 -5.81 -8.68 -2.54
N TYR A 277 -4.50 -8.83 -2.38
CA TYR A 277 -3.66 -9.47 -3.40
C TYR A 277 -3.78 -11.00 -3.46
N TYR A 278 -4.39 -11.63 -2.47
CA TYR A 278 -4.66 -13.07 -2.51
C TYR A 278 -5.55 -13.46 -3.70
N TYR A 279 -6.47 -12.58 -4.11
CA TYR A 279 -7.36 -12.81 -5.25
C TYR A 279 -6.64 -12.69 -6.61
N ASP A 280 -5.49 -12.04 -6.66
CA ASP A 280 -4.64 -11.94 -7.85
C ASP A 280 -3.79 -13.22 -7.98
N LYS A 281 -4.30 -14.18 -8.76
CA LYS A 281 -3.66 -15.49 -9.00
C LYS A 281 -2.22 -15.37 -9.52
N LYS A 282 -1.86 -14.27 -10.18
CA LYS A 282 -0.54 -14.02 -10.77
C LYS A 282 0.38 -13.22 -9.83
N PHE A 283 -0.13 -12.66 -8.72
CA PHE A 283 0.62 -11.79 -7.82
C PHE A 283 1.89 -12.44 -7.29
N ILE A 284 1.80 -13.66 -6.76
CA ILE A 284 2.95 -14.36 -6.14
C ILE A 284 4.07 -14.59 -7.16
N SER A 285 3.72 -14.99 -8.39
CA SER A 285 4.69 -15.19 -9.47
C SER A 285 5.40 -13.86 -9.82
N ARG A 286 4.63 -12.78 -10.01
CA ARG A 286 5.19 -11.45 -10.30
C ARG A 286 6.05 -10.93 -9.15
N PHE A 287 5.63 -11.16 -7.91
CA PHE A 287 6.34 -10.77 -6.70
C PHE A 287 7.69 -11.48 -6.58
N LYS A 288 7.74 -12.82 -6.73
CA LYS A 288 8.99 -13.60 -6.68
C LYS A 288 9.98 -13.17 -7.76
N LYS A 289 9.53 -13.12 -9.02
CA LYS A 289 10.36 -12.70 -10.17
C LYS A 289 10.94 -11.29 -9.98
N SER A 290 10.12 -10.38 -9.46
CA SER A 290 10.56 -9.00 -9.20
C SER A 290 11.60 -8.92 -8.08
N TRP A 291 11.47 -9.74 -7.04
CA TRP A 291 12.44 -9.84 -5.96
C TRP A 291 13.77 -10.42 -6.43
N GLU A 292 13.74 -11.51 -7.19
CA GLU A 292 14.93 -12.16 -7.76
C GLU A 292 15.71 -11.19 -8.64
N SER A 293 15.02 -10.49 -9.54
CA SER A 293 15.62 -9.46 -10.40
C SER A 293 16.23 -8.31 -9.59
N SER A 294 15.56 -7.84 -8.54
CA SER A 294 16.05 -6.81 -7.64
C SER A 294 17.33 -7.26 -6.90
N SER A 295 17.31 -8.49 -6.39
CA SER A 295 18.41 -9.09 -5.65
C SER A 295 19.63 -9.31 -6.54
N TYR A 296 19.42 -9.84 -7.75
CA TYR A 296 20.47 -10.00 -8.77
C TYR A 296 21.13 -8.66 -9.12
N ARG A 297 20.33 -7.61 -9.38
CA ARG A 297 20.87 -6.28 -9.67
C ARG A 297 21.69 -5.72 -8.51
N LYS A 298 21.25 -5.92 -7.27
CA LYS A 298 22.02 -5.52 -6.08
C LYS A 298 23.32 -6.31 -5.95
N ALA A 299 23.30 -7.62 -6.17
CA ALA A 299 24.49 -8.47 -6.14
C ALA A 299 25.51 -8.06 -7.21
N LYS A 300 25.05 -7.82 -8.44
CA LYS A 300 25.90 -7.34 -9.55
C LYS A 300 26.54 -5.97 -9.23
N ARG A 301 25.77 -5.03 -8.66
CA ARG A 301 26.30 -3.73 -8.22
C ARG A 301 27.36 -3.86 -7.12
N LYS A 302 27.15 -4.76 -6.14
CA LYS A 302 28.14 -5.05 -5.10
C LYS A 302 29.41 -5.67 -5.68
N SER A 303 29.28 -6.65 -6.57
CA SER A 303 30.42 -7.28 -7.26
C SER A 303 31.23 -6.25 -8.06
N ASN A 304 30.55 -5.42 -8.86
CA ASN A 304 31.22 -4.35 -9.61
C ASN A 304 31.90 -3.34 -8.67
N SER A 305 31.28 -2.94 -7.56
CA SER A 305 31.92 -1.99 -6.64
C SER A 305 33.13 -2.58 -5.93
N THR A 306 33.10 -3.88 -5.57
CA THR A 306 34.26 -4.58 -5.02
C THR A 306 35.38 -4.72 -6.06
N PHE A 307 35.04 -5.03 -7.31
CA PHE A 307 35.98 -5.07 -8.43
C PHE A 307 36.66 -3.71 -8.64
N PHE A 308 35.90 -2.61 -8.67
CA PHE A 308 36.45 -1.26 -8.79
C PHE A 308 37.27 -0.84 -7.57
N LYS A 309 36.88 -1.25 -6.35
CA LYS A 309 37.71 -1.02 -5.15
C LYS A 309 39.03 -1.77 -5.23
N LYS A 310 39.03 -3.01 -5.74
CA LYS A 310 40.23 -3.83 -5.90
C LYS A 310 41.18 -3.24 -6.95
N ILE A 311 40.65 -2.82 -8.10
CA ILE A 311 41.42 -2.10 -9.12
C ILE A 311 42.01 -0.81 -8.56
N LYS A 312 41.21 -0.03 -7.80
CA LYS A 312 41.70 1.21 -7.18
C LYS A 312 42.80 0.95 -6.14
N SER A 313 42.70 -0.13 -5.36
CA SER A 313 43.78 -0.49 -4.43
C SER A 313 45.03 -1.01 -5.14
N GLU A 314 44.88 -1.76 -6.24
CA GLU A 314 46.01 -2.25 -7.05
C GLU A 314 46.73 -1.08 -7.76
N LEU A 315 45.99 -0.10 -8.27
CA LEU A 315 46.53 1.16 -8.81
C LEU A 315 47.22 2.05 -7.78
N ILE A 316 46.84 1.95 -6.49
CA ILE A 316 47.49 2.72 -5.40
C ILE A 316 48.71 1.96 -4.84
N SER A 317 48.78 0.64 -5.02
CA SER A 317 49.90 -0.20 -4.56
C SER A 317 51.00 -0.43 -5.61
N GLY A 318 50.79 -0.02 -6.86
CA GLY A 318 51.76 -0.14 -7.94
C GLY A 318 52.72 1.05 -7.99
N GLU A 319 54.00 0.76 -7.74
CA GLU A 319 55.23 1.51 -8.08
C GLU A 319 55.73 2.65 -7.16
N LYS A 320 56.74 2.28 -6.36
CA LYS A 320 57.96 3.06 -6.15
C LYS A 320 59.12 2.37 -6.90
N ILE A 321 60.08 3.18 -7.34
CA ILE A 321 61.40 2.92 -7.99
C ILE A 321 61.28 2.87 -9.53
N SER A 322 61.97 3.66 -10.37
CA SER A 322 63.18 4.50 -10.27
C SER A 322 63.21 5.60 -11.36
N GLU A 323 64.05 6.62 -11.13
CA GLU A 323 64.40 7.75 -12.01
C GLU A 323 64.88 7.37 -13.43
N ALA A 324 64.44 8.12 -14.46
CA ALA A 324 65.28 8.76 -15.49
C ALA A 324 64.44 9.63 -16.46
N SER A 325 64.83 10.91 -16.59
CA SER A 325 64.69 11.87 -17.72
C SER A 325 63.43 11.88 -18.63
N GLY A 326 62.75 13.04 -18.71
CA GLY A 326 61.55 13.32 -19.54
C GLY A 326 61.79 13.54 -21.05
N PRO A 327 60.91 14.26 -21.81
CA PRO A 327 59.67 14.95 -21.45
C PRO A 327 58.40 14.56 -22.26
N SER A 328 57.24 14.81 -21.65
CA SER A 328 56.01 15.37 -22.26
C SER A 328 55.42 14.73 -23.54
N GLU A 329 54.38 13.90 -23.41
CA GLU A 329 53.15 14.01 -24.22
C GLU A 329 51.92 13.68 -23.33
N ASP A 330 50.87 14.50 -23.44
CA ASP A 330 49.63 14.43 -22.67
C ASP A 330 48.88 13.10 -22.88
N GLU A 331 48.98 12.18 -21.91
CA GLU A 331 48.00 11.10 -21.80
C GLU A 331 46.70 11.64 -21.20
N THR A 332 45.77 11.99 -22.10
CA THR A 332 44.39 12.27 -21.73
C THR A 332 43.76 11.03 -21.09
N VAL A 333 43.53 11.11 -19.78
CA VAL A 333 42.80 10.10 -19.01
C VAL A 333 41.40 9.90 -19.61
N LYS A 334 41.23 8.83 -20.40
CA LYS A 334 39.93 8.47 -21.01
C LYS A 334 38.86 8.33 -19.92
N THR A 335 37.75 9.04 -20.09
CA THR A 335 36.65 9.01 -19.12
C THR A 335 35.82 7.73 -19.25
N GLU A 336 35.04 7.40 -18.22
CA GLU A 336 34.17 6.21 -18.17
C GLU A 336 33.20 6.10 -19.37
N LYS A 337 32.85 7.24 -19.99
CA LYS A 337 32.02 7.28 -21.21
C LYS A 337 32.78 6.84 -22.46
N ASP A 338 34.09 7.08 -22.52
CA ASP A 338 34.92 6.76 -23.69
C ASP A 338 35.20 5.26 -23.75
N ILE A 339 35.47 4.65 -22.60
CA ILE A 339 35.65 3.19 -22.48
C ILE A 339 34.36 2.43 -22.82
N GLN A 340 33.19 2.99 -22.46
CA GLN A 340 31.89 2.39 -22.81
C GLN A 340 31.57 2.52 -24.30
N ARG A 341 31.93 3.64 -24.95
CA ARG A 341 31.81 3.81 -26.41
C ARG A 341 32.71 2.85 -27.18
N GLU A 342 33.94 2.68 -26.72
CA GLU A 342 34.92 1.79 -27.35
C GLU A 342 34.44 0.33 -27.29
N LYS A 343 33.92 -0.11 -26.14
CA LYS A 343 33.28 -1.44 -26.00
C LYS A 343 32.03 -1.61 -26.86
N ALA A 344 31.21 -0.57 -27.02
CA ALA A 344 30.03 -0.62 -27.89
C ALA A 344 30.43 -0.76 -29.36
N HIS A 345 31.46 -0.03 -29.81
CA HIS A 345 32.03 -0.15 -31.16
C HIS A 345 32.61 -1.55 -31.42
N GLU A 346 33.32 -2.12 -30.46
CA GLU A 346 33.88 -3.48 -30.55
C GLU A 346 32.78 -4.54 -30.75
N VAL A 347 31.67 -4.42 -30.02
CA VAL A 347 30.51 -5.31 -30.13
C VAL A 347 29.83 -5.14 -31.49
N MET A 348 29.64 -3.91 -31.95
CA MET A 348 29.04 -3.63 -33.26
C MET A 348 29.89 -4.20 -34.40
N LYS A 349 31.22 -4.08 -34.31
CA LYS A 349 32.16 -4.64 -35.28
C LYS A 349 32.09 -6.18 -35.32
N LYS A 350 31.95 -6.83 -34.17
CA LYS A 350 31.75 -8.30 -34.10
C LYS A 350 30.40 -8.74 -34.68
N VAL A 351 29.34 -7.96 -34.48
CA VAL A 351 28.03 -8.23 -35.06
C VAL A 351 28.06 -8.08 -36.58
N MET A 352 28.67 -7.02 -37.11
CA MET A 352 28.79 -6.83 -38.56
C MET A 352 29.64 -7.93 -39.23
N LYS A 353 30.75 -8.32 -38.60
CA LYS A 353 31.59 -9.41 -39.11
C LYS A 353 30.87 -10.77 -39.10
N ASN A 354 29.94 -10.99 -38.16
CA ASN A 354 29.10 -12.19 -38.13
C ASN A 354 27.95 -12.15 -39.14
N ILE A 355 27.54 -10.97 -39.61
CA ILE A 355 26.53 -10.80 -40.66
C ILE A 355 27.19 -11.04 -42.03
N GLU A 356 28.39 -10.50 -42.26
CA GLU A 356 29.19 -10.74 -43.48
C GLU A 356 29.57 -12.23 -43.63
N ASN A 357 29.91 -12.91 -42.54
CA ASN A 357 30.27 -14.33 -42.57
C ASN A 357 29.08 -15.30 -42.76
N LYS A 358 27.83 -14.81 -42.80
CA LYS A 358 26.63 -15.66 -42.98
C LYS A 358 26.08 -15.70 -44.40
N ASN A 359 26.58 -14.87 -45.33
CA ASN A 359 26.19 -14.90 -46.74
C ASN A 359 27.44 -14.85 -47.64
N PRO A 360 28.04 -15.99 -48.02
CA PRO A 360 28.85 -16.09 -49.21
C PRO A 360 27.94 -16.44 -50.40
N ASP A 361 28.14 -15.75 -51.53
CA ASP A 361 27.42 -15.85 -52.81
C ASP A 361 26.04 -15.15 -52.90
N LEU A 362 26.05 -13.94 -53.45
CA LEU A 362 25.78 -13.77 -54.88
C LEU A 362 26.60 -12.58 -55.41
N SER A 363 27.52 -12.93 -56.30
CA SER A 363 28.40 -12.07 -57.09
C SER A 363 27.63 -11.15 -58.04
N ASP A 364 28.08 -9.89 -58.06
CA ASP A 364 28.38 -9.01 -59.20
C ASP A 364 27.66 -9.17 -60.56
N GLU A 365 27.43 -7.98 -61.15
CA GLU A 365 27.07 -7.65 -62.53
C GLU A 365 25.59 -7.87 -62.93
N GLN A 366 24.85 -6.91 -63.50
CA GLN A 366 25.25 -5.85 -64.42
C GLN A 366 24.19 -4.72 -64.44
N ASP A 367 24.68 -3.48 -64.58
CA ASP A 367 23.90 -2.31 -65.04
C ASP A 367 23.14 -2.61 -66.33
N ASN A 368 21.87 -2.18 -66.41
CA ASN A 368 21.20 -1.70 -67.62
C ASN A 368 19.85 -1.05 -67.25
N ASP A 369 19.84 0.28 -67.16
CA ASP A 369 18.72 1.14 -67.61
C ASP A 369 18.89 1.33 -69.15
N PRO A 370 17.91 1.71 -70.01
CA PRO A 370 16.80 2.66 -69.73
C PRO A 370 15.49 2.44 -70.56
N PHE A 371 14.59 3.45 -70.55
CA PHE A 371 13.35 3.68 -71.34
C PHE A 371 12.04 3.15 -70.70
N SER A 372 10.92 3.88 -70.63
CA SER A 372 10.51 5.19 -71.18
C SER A 372 9.22 5.60 -70.44
N SER A 373 9.15 6.83 -69.95
CA SER A 373 8.31 7.92 -70.48
C SER A 373 6.86 8.03 -69.99
N LEU A 374 6.66 9.13 -69.25
CA LEU A 374 5.75 10.24 -69.55
C LEU A 374 4.25 10.19 -69.17
N SER A 375 3.91 11.29 -68.50
CA SER A 375 2.67 12.08 -68.51
C SER A 375 1.46 11.47 -67.80
N SER A 376 1.08 12.02 -66.64
CA SER A 376 0.23 13.22 -66.50
C SER A 376 -1.14 13.01 -67.13
N ILE A 377 -2.18 12.91 -66.29
CA ILE A 377 -3.43 13.66 -66.42
C ILE A 377 -4.11 13.64 -65.04
N ALA A 378 -4.34 14.84 -64.53
CA ALA A 378 -5.23 15.12 -63.42
C ALA A 378 -6.69 15.16 -63.89
N LEU A 379 -7.59 15.21 -62.90
CA LEU A 379 -8.92 15.84 -62.91
C LEU A 379 -10.17 14.96 -63.14
N LEU A 380 -11.09 15.19 -62.18
CA LEU A 380 -12.54 14.96 -62.14
C LEU A 380 -12.93 13.50 -61.82
N GLY A 381 -13.66 13.18 -60.75
CA GLY A 381 -14.66 13.95 -60.03
C GLY A 381 -15.93 13.10 -59.97
N ILE A 382 -16.23 12.56 -58.78
CA ILE A 382 -17.52 12.29 -58.12
C ILE A 382 -17.20 11.44 -56.89
#